data_AF-A0A8S9K500-F1
#
_entry.id   AF-A0A8S9K500-F1
#
_cell.length_a   1.000
_cell.length_b   1.000
_cell.length_c   1.000
_cell.angle_alpha   90.00
_cell.angle_beta   90.00
_cell.angle_gamma   90.00
#
_symmetry.space_group_name_H-M   'P 1'
#
loop_
_entity.id
_entity.type
_entity.pdbx_description
1 polymer ?
#
loop_
_entity_poly.entity_id
_entity_poly.type
_entity_poly.pdbx_seq_one_letter_code
_entity_poly.pdbx_strand_id
1 'polypeptide(L)'
;MSVTVVFYFGFYHSGILHTHDITGEEKLWDLAKRCYDSFTSAKNSNKHFTDMSDLNFLMCKAIENPTLTPSSSLRTALISIFEDPVTDEYPEQALASAGVKDYIGCASIHGVGPSIAVFDSLRDGKLDCSFVYPSPVHSREQMDGLIEHMKAILLEGSVSSF
;
A
#
# COMPACT_ATOMS: atom_id res chain seq x y z
N MET A 1 -17.22 13.55 -39.62
CA MET A 1 -16.91 13.92 -38.23
C MET A 1 -15.94 12.86 -37.72
N SER A 2 -14.64 13.12 -37.81
CA SER A 2 -13.62 12.19 -37.32
C SER A 2 -13.42 12.45 -35.84
N VAL A 3 -13.84 11.50 -35.01
CA VAL A 3 -13.45 11.46 -33.60
C VAL A 3 -12.05 10.87 -33.56
N THR A 4 -11.05 11.72 -33.36
CA THR A 4 -9.71 11.29 -33.03
C THR A 4 -9.69 10.93 -31.54
N VAL A 5 -9.73 9.63 -31.22
CA VAL A 5 -9.42 9.15 -29.88
C VAL A 5 -7.90 9.09 -29.76
N VAL A 6 -7.33 9.99 -28.96
CA VAL A 6 -5.90 9.96 -28.62
C VAL A 6 -5.72 8.97 -27.47
N PHE A 7 -5.13 7.81 -27.75
CA PHE A 7 -4.58 6.94 -26.70
C PHE A 7 -3.27 7.54 -26.23
N TYR A 8 -3.24 8.11 -25.03
CA TYR A 8 -1.97 8.36 -24.39
C TYR A 8 -1.50 7.07 -23.71
N PHE A 9 -0.49 6.43 -24.30
CA PHE A 9 0.30 5.41 -23.61
C PHE A 9 1.30 6.13 -22.71
N GLY A 10 1.19 5.96 -21.39
CA GLY A 10 2.04 6.60 -20.41
C GLY A 10 1.98 5.91 -19.05
N PHE A 11 3.02 6.07 -18.25
CA PHE A 11 3.06 5.58 -16.87
C PHE A 11 2.40 6.64 -15.96
N TYR A 12 1.12 6.46 -15.65
CA TYR A 12 0.31 7.42 -14.88
C TYR A 12 0.36 7.22 -13.37
N HIS A 13 1.41 6.58 -12.86
CA HIS A 13 1.59 6.41 -11.42
C HIS A 13 2.34 7.62 -10.86
N SER A 14 1.79 8.17 -9.79
CA SER A 14 2.42 9.19 -8.97
C SER A 14 2.51 8.65 -7.55
N GLY A 15 3.49 9.11 -6.78
CA GLY A 15 3.75 8.59 -5.45
C GLY A 15 4.18 9.70 -4.52
N ILE A 16 3.72 9.66 -3.28
CA ILE A 16 4.13 10.59 -2.23
C ILE A 16 5.11 9.85 -1.33
N LEU A 17 6.29 10.43 -1.12
CA LEU A 17 7.21 9.92 -0.11
C LEU A 17 6.69 10.39 1.25
N HIS A 18 6.21 9.43 2.05
CA HIS A 18 5.55 9.73 3.31
C HIS A 18 6.27 9.07 4.47
N THR A 19 6.82 9.89 5.36
CA THR A 19 7.62 9.46 6.50
C THR A 19 6.94 9.90 7.80
N HIS A 20 6.82 8.98 8.74
CA HIS A 20 6.24 9.23 10.05
C HIS A 20 7.16 8.77 11.16
N ASP A 21 7.40 9.64 12.13
CA ASP A 21 7.98 9.28 13.40
C ASP A 21 6.88 8.86 14.37
N ILE A 22 7.10 7.74 15.06
CA ILE A 22 6.18 7.10 16.01
C ILE A 22 6.94 6.83 17.31
N THR A 23 6.36 7.16 18.46
CA THR A 23 6.98 6.99 19.78
C THR A 23 6.50 5.74 20.53
N GLY A 24 5.40 5.12 20.08
CA GLY A 24 4.83 3.89 20.63
C GLY A 24 3.77 4.13 21.71
N GLU A 25 3.48 5.39 22.02
CA GLU A 25 2.45 5.80 22.99
C GLU A 25 1.18 6.31 22.30
N GLU A 26 1.22 6.47 20.98
CA GLU A 26 0.10 7.00 20.20
C GLU A 26 -1.04 6.00 20.08
N LYS A 27 -2.28 6.50 20.20
CA LYS A 27 -3.48 5.70 19.90
C LYS A 27 -3.62 5.53 18.39
N LEU A 28 -4.16 4.38 17.97
CA LEU A 28 -4.34 4.04 16.56
C LEU A 28 -5.04 5.14 15.76
N TRP A 29 -6.18 5.63 16.25
CA TRP A 29 -6.99 6.61 15.52
C TRP A 29 -6.37 8.01 15.48
N ASP A 30 -5.66 8.41 16.54
CA ASP A 30 -4.91 9.67 16.56
C ASP A 30 -3.77 9.62 15.54
N LEU A 31 -3.06 8.48 15.48
CA LEU A 31 -2.03 8.23 14.48
C LEU A 31 -2.60 8.21 13.07
N ALA A 32 -3.69 7.47 12.83
CA ALA A 32 -4.33 7.36 11.52
C ALA A 32 -4.78 8.74 11.01
N LYS A 33 -5.39 9.56 11.86
CA LYS A 33 -5.78 10.93 11.51
C LYS A 33 -4.58 11.80 11.16
N ARG A 34 -3.50 11.76 11.98
CA ARG A 34 -2.26 12.50 11.70
C ARG A 34 -1.65 12.09 10.35
N CYS A 35 -1.62 10.80 10.05
CA CYS A 35 -1.13 10.29 8.77
C CYS A 35 -2.00 10.81 7.62
N TYR A 36 -3.32 10.71 7.74
CA TYR A 36 -4.26 11.18 6.71
C TYR A 36 -4.16 12.70 6.46
N ASP A 37 -4.09 13.51 7.51
CA ASP A 37 -3.98 14.97 7.40
C ASP A 37 -2.67 15.36 6.69
N SER A 38 -1.57 14.68 7.04
CA SER A 38 -0.27 14.86 6.39
C SER A 38 -0.29 14.44 4.92
N PHE A 39 -0.90 13.30 4.60
CA PHE A 39 -1.08 12.82 3.22
C PHE A 39 -1.88 13.83 2.39
N THR A 40 -3.03 14.26 2.89
CA THR A 40 -3.91 15.23 2.21
C THR A 40 -3.18 16.53 1.93
N SER A 41 -2.39 17.04 2.89
CA SER A 41 -1.56 18.23 2.69
C SER A 41 -0.49 18.04 1.61
N ALA A 42 0.19 16.88 1.59
CA ALA A 42 1.20 16.55 0.58
C ALA A 42 0.57 16.42 -0.81
N LYS A 43 -0.59 15.79 -0.91
CA LYS A 43 -1.35 15.68 -2.16
C LYS A 43 -1.73 17.07 -2.69
N ASN A 44 -2.32 17.91 -1.85
CA ASN A 44 -2.79 19.25 -2.22
C ASN A 44 -1.65 20.21 -2.63
N SER A 45 -0.42 19.91 -2.21
CA SER A 45 0.79 20.63 -2.63
C SER A 45 1.48 20.00 -3.85
N ASN A 46 0.81 19.08 -4.54
CA ASN A 46 1.30 18.39 -5.74
C ASN A 46 2.58 17.57 -5.52
N LYS A 47 2.87 17.16 -4.27
CA LYS A 47 4.08 16.38 -3.96
C LYS A 47 4.16 15.05 -4.70
N HIS A 48 3.03 14.47 -5.07
CA HIS A 48 2.97 13.23 -5.84
C HIS A 48 3.69 13.32 -7.20
N PHE A 49 3.82 14.52 -7.78
CA PHE A 49 4.60 14.74 -9.01
C PHE A 49 6.09 15.00 -8.75
N THR A 50 6.44 15.58 -7.60
CA THR A 50 7.83 15.94 -7.28
C THR A 50 8.58 14.80 -6.60
N ASP A 51 7.91 14.05 -5.72
CA ASP A 51 8.54 13.00 -4.91
C ASP A 51 8.81 11.74 -5.73
N MET A 52 8.17 11.58 -6.89
CA MET A 52 8.32 10.38 -7.73
C MET A 52 9.77 10.17 -8.19
N SER A 53 10.52 11.23 -8.47
CA SER A 53 11.95 11.10 -8.82
C SER A 53 12.76 10.58 -7.64
N ASP A 54 12.47 11.07 -6.44
CA ASP A 54 13.17 10.69 -5.22
C ASP A 54 12.83 9.26 -4.82
N LEU A 55 11.55 8.87 -4.91
CA LEU A 55 11.10 7.49 -4.73
C LEU A 55 11.81 6.53 -5.68
N ASN A 56 11.85 6.84 -6.98
CA ASN A 56 12.53 6.01 -7.96
C ASN A 56 14.03 5.89 -7.67
N PHE A 57 14.68 7.00 -7.32
CA PHE A 57 16.10 7.00 -6.95
C PHE A 57 16.36 6.13 -5.71
N LEU A 58 15.57 6.31 -4.65
CA LEU A 58 15.70 5.55 -3.40
C LEU A 58 15.44 4.05 -3.62
N MET A 59 14.41 3.69 -4.40
CA MET A 59 14.13 2.29 -4.76
C MET A 59 15.29 1.67 -5.51
N CYS A 60 15.84 2.35 -6.53
CA CYS A 60 17.02 1.86 -7.24
C CYS A 60 18.23 1.69 -6.31
N LYS A 61 18.48 2.65 -5.41
CA LYS A 61 19.61 2.56 -4.46
C LYS A 61 19.45 1.41 -3.47
N ALA A 62 18.24 1.14 -3.02
CA ALA A 62 17.94 0.02 -2.15
C ALA A 62 18.11 -1.33 -2.86
N ILE A 63 17.75 -1.42 -4.15
CA ILE A 63 17.99 -2.61 -4.98
C ILE A 63 19.49 -2.83 -5.20
N GLU A 64 20.24 -1.77 -5.50
CA GLU A 64 21.70 -1.84 -5.71
C GLU A 64 22.46 -2.20 -4.43
N ASN A 65 21.91 -1.86 -3.25
CA ASN A 65 22.60 -1.98 -1.97
C ASN A 65 21.71 -2.59 -0.88
N PRO A 66 21.28 -3.86 -1.03
CA PRO A 66 20.35 -4.49 -0.09
C PRO A 66 20.92 -4.60 1.34
N THR A 67 22.25 -4.50 1.50
CA THR A 67 22.97 -4.57 2.78
C THR A 67 23.11 -3.22 3.50
N LEU A 68 22.76 -2.09 2.88
CA LEU A 68 22.91 -0.75 3.48
C LEU A 68 21.88 -0.42 4.58
N THR A 69 20.96 -1.33 4.89
CA THR A 69 20.12 -1.20 6.07
C THR A 69 20.93 -1.67 7.29
N PRO A 70 21.30 -0.79 8.25
CA PRO A 70 22.04 -1.23 9.42
C PRO A 70 21.12 -2.14 10.23
N SER A 71 21.53 -3.40 10.41
CA SER A 71 20.81 -4.46 11.17
C SER A 71 19.70 -5.23 10.43
N SER A 72 19.64 -5.25 9.09
CA SER A 72 18.51 -5.89 8.38
C SER A 72 17.15 -5.34 8.82
N SER A 73 17.12 -4.10 9.31
CA SER A 73 15.90 -3.46 9.79
C SER A 73 15.09 -2.98 8.59
N LEU A 74 13.93 -3.60 8.38
CA LEU A 74 12.77 -3.01 7.74
C LEU A 74 12.67 -1.52 8.11
N ARG A 75 13.01 -0.61 7.19
CA ARG A 75 12.74 0.83 7.37
C ARG A 75 12.05 1.50 6.21
N THR A 76 11.72 0.73 5.17
CA THR A 76 10.87 1.22 4.09
C THR A 76 9.86 0.13 3.78
N ALA A 77 8.68 0.24 4.38
CA ALA A 77 7.48 -0.37 3.83
C ALA A 77 6.94 0.64 2.81
N LEU A 78 6.75 0.21 1.56
CA LEU A 78 6.03 1.03 0.61
C LEU A 78 4.56 0.67 0.76
N ILE A 79 3.81 1.50 1.47
CA ILE A 79 2.37 1.32 1.59
C ILE A 79 1.75 2.07 0.40
N SER A 80 1.16 1.32 -0.54
CA SER A 80 0.46 1.87 -1.69
C SER A 80 -1.02 1.90 -1.36
N ILE A 81 -1.50 3.03 -0.88
CA ILE A 81 -2.91 3.25 -0.56
C ILE A 81 -3.57 3.93 -1.77
N PHE A 82 -4.66 3.34 -2.27
CA PHE A 82 -5.52 4.05 -3.22
C PHE A 82 -6.22 5.19 -2.49
N GLU A 83 -6.30 6.36 -3.11
CA GLU A 83 -7.01 7.49 -2.50
C GLU A 83 -8.47 7.14 -2.22
N ASP A 84 -9.14 6.56 -3.22
CA ASP A 84 -10.48 6.04 -3.07
C ASP A 84 -10.40 4.57 -2.65
N PRO A 85 -11.12 4.16 -1.58
CA PRO A 85 -11.20 2.77 -1.19
C PRO A 85 -11.64 1.92 -2.38
N VAL A 86 -10.85 0.92 -2.74
CA VAL A 86 -11.22 -0.02 -3.80
C VAL A 86 -12.33 -0.90 -3.26
N THR A 87 -13.57 -0.57 -3.58
CA THR A 87 -14.75 -1.36 -3.19
C THR A 87 -15.08 -2.36 -4.28
N ASP A 88 -15.10 -3.61 -3.89
CA ASP A 88 -15.40 -4.74 -4.74
C ASP A 88 -16.91 -4.99 -4.73
N GLU A 89 -17.59 -4.42 -5.72
CA GLU A 89 -19.04 -4.51 -5.87
C GLU A 89 -19.48 -5.62 -6.84
N TYR A 90 -18.54 -6.44 -7.34
CA TYR A 90 -18.89 -7.49 -8.29
C TYR A 90 -19.76 -8.56 -7.63
N PRO A 91 -21.00 -8.78 -8.09
CA PRO A 91 -21.84 -9.83 -7.54
C PRO A 91 -21.17 -11.19 -7.77
N GLU A 92 -21.16 -12.05 -6.75
CA GLU A 92 -20.57 -13.40 -6.81
C GLU A 92 -21.08 -14.18 -8.05
N GLN A 93 -22.36 -14.00 -8.42
CA GLN A 93 -22.93 -14.64 -9.61
C GLN A 93 -22.27 -14.18 -10.92
N ALA A 94 -21.86 -12.91 -11.01
CA ALA A 94 -21.19 -12.38 -12.20
C ALA A 94 -19.79 -12.99 -12.35
N LEU A 95 -19.03 -13.06 -11.25
CA LEU A 95 -17.70 -13.69 -11.22
C LEU A 95 -17.77 -15.19 -11.54
N ALA A 96 -18.73 -15.89 -10.94
CA ALA A 96 -18.96 -17.32 -11.19
C ALA A 96 -19.34 -17.59 -12.66
N SER A 97 -20.16 -16.72 -13.26
CA SER A 97 -20.52 -16.84 -14.69
C SER A 97 -19.34 -16.68 -15.65
N ALA A 98 -18.31 -15.92 -15.23
CA ALA A 98 -17.05 -15.77 -15.93
C ALA A 98 -16.03 -16.90 -15.60
N GLY A 99 -16.40 -17.84 -14.73
CA GLY A 99 -15.51 -18.93 -14.28
C GLY A 99 -14.42 -18.50 -13.31
N VAL A 100 -14.50 -17.29 -12.76
CA VAL A 100 -13.56 -16.77 -11.75
C VAL A 100 -13.87 -17.44 -10.43
N LYS A 101 -12.88 -18.17 -9.88
CA LYS A 101 -13.01 -18.90 -8.60
C LYS A 101 -12.44 -18.12 -7.42
N ASP A 102 -11.38 -17.35 -7.67
CA ASP A 102 -10.70 -16.51 -6.69
C ASP A 102 -9.84 -15.48 -7.43
N TYR A 103 -9.58 -14.34 -6.79
CA TYR A 103 -8.70 -13.29 -7.28
C TYR A 103 -8.22 -12.41 -6.13
N ILE A 104 -7.04 -11.85 -6.34
CA ILE A 104 -6.34 -10.97 -5.41
C ILE A 104 -6.37 -9.56 -5.99
N GLY A 105 -6.88 -8.61 -5.22
CA GLY A 105 -6.77 -7.19 -5.54
C GLY A 105 -5.33 -6.73 -5.32
N CYS A 106 -4.66 -6.31 -6.39
CA CYS A 106 -3.28 -5.84 -6.31
C CYS A 106 -3.11 -4.68 -7.30
N ALA A 107 -2.58 -3.55 -6.83
CA ALA A 107 -2.05 -2.56 -7.76
C ALA A 107 -0.79 -3.14 -8.46
N SER A 108 -0.24 -2.45 -9.45
CA SER A 108 0.93 -2.91 -10.17
C SER A 108 2.05 -3.44 -9.25
N ILE A 109 2.37 -4.73 -9.37
CA ILE A 109 3.47 -5.40 -8.63
C ILE A 109 4.85 -4.82 -8.94
N HIS A 110 4.96 -4.03 -10.02
CA HIS A 110 6.19 -3.33 -10.36
C HIS A 110 6.59 -2.29 -9.31
N GLY A 111 5.67 -1.92 -8.40
CA GLY A 111 5.89 -0.96 -7.32
C GLY A 111 6.32 -1.54 -5.98
N VAL A 112 6.35 -2.87 -5.76
CA VAL A 112 6.67 -3.45 -4.42
C VAL A 112 8.06 -3.03 -3.90
N GLY A 113 8.93 -2.59 -4.83
CA GLY A 113 10.26 -2.10 -4.50
C GLY A 113 11.10 -3.19 -3.82
N PRO A 114 12.02 -2.83 -2.92
CA PRO A 114 12.91 -3.78 -2.26
C PRO A 114 12.27 -4.49 -1.05
N SER A 115 10.98 -4.27 -0.74
CA SER A 115 10.41 -4.61 0.57
C SER A 115 8.94 -5.06 0.48
N ILE A 116 8.07 -4.57 1.35
CA ILE A 116 6.69 -5.00 1.48
C ILE A 116 5.77 -3.97 0.85
N ALA A 117 4.78 -4.45 0.08
CA ALA A 117 3.61 -3.70 -0.33
C ALA A 117 2.33 -4.30 0.29
N VAL A 118 1.43 -3.42 0.67
CA VAL A 118 0.10 -3.77 1.18
C VAL A 118 -0.93 -3.13 0.25
N PHE A 119 -1.87 -3.93 -0.25
CA PHE A 119 -2.99 -3.48 -1.06
C PHE A 119 -4.29 -3.82 -0.33
N ASP A 120 -5.09 -2.81 -0.03
CA ASP A 120 -6.38 -2.97 0.62
C ASP A 120 -7.54 -2.87 -0.38
N SER A 121 -8.61 -3.61 -0.08
CA SER A 121 -9.90 -3.49 -0.75
C SER A 121 -11.04 -3.79 0.22
N LEU A 122 -12.23 -3.28 -0.08
CA LEU A 122 -13.45 -3.62 0.66
C LEU A 122 -14.23 -4.66 -0.15
N ARG A 123 -14.36 -5.88 0.37
CA ARG A 123 -15.11 -6.99 -0.25
C ARG A 123 -16.18 -7.47 0.72
N ASP A 124 -17.43 -7.49 0.28
CA ASP A 124 -18.59 -7.90 1.09
C ASP A 124 -18.67 -7.19 2.46
N GLY A 125 -18.33 -5.90 2.49
CA GLY A 125 -18.29 -5.09 3.72
C GLY A 125 -17.14 -5.42 4.67
N LYS A 126 -16.13 -6.16 4.21
CA LYS A 126 -14.95 -6.54 4.99
C LYS A 126 -13.68 -5.95 4.36
N LEU A 127 -12.71 -5.64 5.21
CA LEU A 127 -11.37 -5.28 4.77
C LEU A 127 -10.63 -6.53 4.30
N ASP A 128 -10.22 -6.54 3.03
CA ASP A 128 -9.31 -7.53 2.44
C ASP A 128 -7.96 -6.86 2.21
N CYS A 129 -6.88 -7.49 2.67
CA CYS A 129 -5.52 -6.95 2.54
C CYS A 129 -4.58 -7.99 1.92
N SER A 130 -3.96 -7.60 0.82
CA SER A 130 -2.96 -8.40 0.11
C SER A 130 -1.55 -7.91 0.43
N PHE A 131 -0.72 -8.80 0.97
CA PHE A 131 0.68 -8.52 1.31
C PHE A 131 1.59 -9.13 0.25
N VAL A 132 2.32 -8.28 -0.48
CA VAL A 132 3.27 -8.70 -1.52
C VAL A 132 4.68 -8.35 -1.06
N TYR A 133 5.58 -9.33 -1.11
CA TYR A 133 6.95 -9.18 -0.64
C TYR A 133 7.90 -10.11 -1.43
N PRO A 134 9.17 -9.71 -1.63
CA PRO A 134 10.16 -10.54 -2.30
C PRO A 134 10.70 -11.63 -1.35
N SER A 135 10.54 -12.89 -1.74
CA SER A 135 11.25 -14.01 -1.11
C SER A 135 12.62 -14.20 -1.80
N PRO A 136 13.71 -14.46 -1.06
CA PRO A 136 13.78 -14.76 0.38
C PRO A 136 14.12 -13.54 1.28
N VAL A 137 13.95 -12.30 0.80
CA VAL A 137 14.27 -11.09 1.60
C VAL A 137 13.42 -11.05 2.86
N HIS A 138 12.14 -11.39 2.74
CA HIS A 138 11.25 -11.66 3.87
C HIS A 138 10.85 -13.13 3.85
N SER A 139 10.95 -13.79 5.00
CA SER A 139 10.45 -15.16 5.18
C SER A 139 8.93 -15.17 5.37
N ARG A 140 8.30 -16.32 5.12
CA ARG A 140 6.87 -16.49 5.38
C ARG A 140 6.54 -16.25 6.86
N GLU A 141 7.35 -16.80 7.76
CA GLU A 141 7.15 -16.69 9.21
C GLU A 141 7.27 -15.23 9.69
N GLN A 142 8.19 -14.45 9.13
CA GLN A 142 8.32 -13.03 9.42
C GLN A 142 7.06 -12.25 8.98
N MET A 143 6.55 -12.55 7.79
CA MET A 143 5.36 -11.90 7.24
C MET A 143 4.08 -12.30 7.96
N ASP A 144 3.94 -13.57 8.35
CA ASP A 144 2.83 -14.04 9.17
C ASP A 144 2.84 -13.32 10.53
N GLY A 145 4.02 -13.18 11.15
CA GLY A 145 4.19 -12.42 12.40
C GLY A 145 3.80 -10.94 12.26
N LEU A 146 4.15 -10.29 11.13
CA LEU A 146 3.74 -8.91 10.85
C LEU A 146 2.21 -8.80 10.74
N ILE A 147 1.59 -9.70 9.98
CA ILE A 147 0.15 -9.70 9.71
C ILE A 147 -0.64 -9.92 11.01
N GLU A 148 -0.21 -10.87 11.85
CA GLU A 148 -0.88 -11.15 13.14
C GLU A 148 -0.78 -9.97 14.10
N HIS A 149 0.38 -9.29 14.18
CA HIS A 149 0.50 -8.07 14.99
C HIS A 149 -0.39 -6.94 14.46
N MET A 150 -0.46 -6.75 13.13
CA MET A 150 -1.35 -5.75 12.55
C MET A 150 -2.82 -6.03 12.92
N LYS A 151 -3.27 -7.28 12.79
CA LYS A 151 -4.63 -7.68 13.18
C LYS A 151 -4.91 -7.38 14.64
N ALA A 152 -3.98 -7.70 15.54
CA ALA A 152 -4.13 -7.42 16.96
C ALA A 152 -4.33 -5.91 17.24
N ILE A 153 -3.50 -5.06 16.62
CA ILE A 153 -3.60 -3.59 16.74
C ILE A 153 -4.94 -3.09 16.20
N LEU A 154 -5.39 -3.57 15.04
CA LEU A 154 -6.66 -3.16 14.45
C LEU A 154 -7.86 -3.59 15.31
N LEU A 155 -7.82 -4.81 15.87
CA LEU A 155 -8.87 -5.31 16.76
C LEU A 155 -8.93 -4.50 18.05
N GLU A 156 -7.79 -4.24 18.71
CA GLU A 156 -7.72 -3.41 19.91
C GLU A 156 -8.20 -1.97 19.65
N GLY A 157 -7.76 -1.40 18.52
CA GLY A 157 -8.18 -0.07 18.08
C GLY A 157 -9.68 0.02 17.77
N SER A 158 -10.29 -1.06 17.28
CA SER A 158 -11.74 -1.09 17.00
C SER A 158 -12.60 -1.12 18.26
N VAL A 159 -12.10 -1.71 19.36
CA VAL A 159 -12.80 -1.81 20.64
C VAL A 159 -12.73 -0.49 21.42
N SER A 160 -11.68 0.29 21.21
CA SER A 160 -11.45 1.58 21.87
C SER A 160 -12.15 2.79 21.22
N SER A 161 -12.95 2.56 20.18
CA SER A 161 -13.71 3.58 19.43
C SER A 161 -15.14 3.83 19.92
N PHE A 162 -15.54 3.29 21.07
CA PHE A 162 -16.88 3.48 21.67
C PHE A 162 -16.81 4.06 23.08
#